data_AF-A0A5E4G8P4-F1
#
_entry.id   AF-A0A5E4G8P4-F1
#
_cell.length_a   1.000
_cell.length_b   1.000
_cell.length_c   1.000
_cell.angle_alpha   90.00
_cell.angle_beta   90.00
_cell.angle_gamma   90.00
#
_symmetry.space_group_name_H-M   'P 1'
#
loop_
_entity.id
_entity.type
_entity.pdbx_description
1 polymer ?
#
loop_
_entity_poly.entity_id
_entity_poly.type
_entity_poly.pdbx_seq_one_letter_code
_entity_poly.pdbx_strand_id
1 'polypeptide(L)' 'IIWESKTLPKVKQFLWRAVSNILPSFLNLHKRRLSSSHLCPICLESPESIEHMLVLCPWTAYVR' A
#
# COMPACT_ATOMS: atom_id res chain seq x y z
N ILE A 1 17.56 0.64 9.08
CA ILE A 1 17.10 -0.07 7.85
C ILE A 1 16.72 0.87 6.69
N ILE A 2 15.58 1.59 6.69
CA ILE A 2 15.15 2.38 5.51
C ILE A 2 16.16 3.47 5.11
N TRP A 3 16.69 4.20 6.08
CA TRP A 3 17.60 5.32 5.84
C TRP A 3 19.01 4.88 5.43
N GLU A 4 19.42 3.68 5.81
CA GLU A 4 20.71 3.07 5.48
C GLU A 4 20.71 2.40 4.09
N SER A 5 19.54 2.21 3.47
CA SER A 5 19.42 1.65 2.13
C SER A 5 20.19 2.47 1.08
N LYS A 6 20.89 1.82 0.15
CA LYS A 6 21.50 2.47 -1.02
C LYS A 6 20.47 2.69 -2.13
N THR A 7 19.39 3.39 -1.82
CA THR A 7 18.32 3.74 -2.78
C THR A 7 18.15 5.24 -2.90
N LEU A 8 17.47 5.69 -3.96
CA LEU A 8 17.19 7.12 -4.15
C LEU A 8 16.41 7.69 -2.96
N PRO A 9 16.63 8.97 -2.58
CA PRO A 9 15.90 9.61 -1.50
C PRO A 9 14.37 9.51 -1.64
N LYS A 10 13.85 9.60 -2.87
CA LYS A 10 12.41 9.43 -3.15
C LYS A 10 11.89 8.05 -2.77
N VAL A 11 12.68 7.00 -3.03
CA VAL A 11 12.34 5.61 -2.68
C VAL A 11 12.37 5.43 -1.15
N LYS A 12 13.35 6.02 -0.46
CA LYS A 12 13.41 5.98 1.01
C LYS A 12 12.17 6.64 1.65
N GLN A 13 11.78 7.81 1.15
CA GLN A 13 10.57 8.49 1.62
C GLN A 13 9.32 7.66 1.37
N PHE A 14 9.20 7.05 0.18
CA PHE A 14 8.09 6.16 -0.13
C PHE A 14 8.03 4.96 0.83
N LEU A 15 9.17 4.26 1.03
CA LEU A 15 9.26 3.13 1.96
C LEU A 15 8.92 3.54 3.39
N TRP A 16 9.38 4.70 3.85
CA TRP A 16 9.05 5.21 5.17
C TRP A 16 7.54 5.47 5.31
N ARG A 17 6.90 6.06 4.30
CA ARG A 17 5.44 6.26 4.28
C ARG A 17 4.67 4.95 4.24
N ALA A 18 5.18 3.95 3.51
CA ALA A 18 4.60 2.62 3.42
C ALA A 18 4.62 1.90 4.77
N VAL A 19 5.79 1.83 5.41
CA VAL A 19 5.95 1.17 6.72
C VAL A 19 5.21 1.92 7.83
N SER A 20 5.13 3.25 7.75
CA SER A 20 4.38 4.05 8.74
C SER A 20 2.85 3.94 8.57
N ASN A 21 2.36 3.15 7.61
CA ASN A 21 0.95 3.02 7.27
C ASN A 21 0.25 4.35 6.93
N ILE A 22 1.00 5.30 6.36
CA ILE A 22 0.52 6.66 6.01
C ILE A 22 0.03 6.72 4.56
N LEU A 23 0.39 5.74 3.73
CA LEU A 23 -0.11 5.69 2.35
C LEU A 23 -1.64 5.60 2.32
N PRO A 24 -2.28 6.29 1.36
CA PRO A 24 -3.72 6.24 1.20
C PRO A 24 -4.11 4.88 0.61
N SER A 25 -4.35 3.90 1.46
CA SER A 25 -4.98 2.64 1.07
C SER A 25 -6.48 2.69 1.38
N PHE A 26 -7.31 1.95 0.64
CA PHE A 26 -8.75 1.89 0.85
C PHE A 26 -9.10 1.39 2.25
N LEU A 27 -8.30 0.51 2.84
CA LEU A 27 -8.46 0.11 4.24
C LEU A 27 -8.23 1.30 5.19
N ASN A 28 -7.19 2.12 4.96
CA ASN A 28 -6.92 3.32 5.77
C ASN A 28 -7.96 4.43 5.55
N LEU A 29 -8.44 4.61 4.31
CA LEU A 29 -9.51 5.54 3.98
C LEU A 29 -10.83 5.12 4.62
N HIS A 30 -11.16 3.83 4.58
CA HIS A 30 -12.35 3.26 5.23
C HIS A 30 -12.27 3.42 6.76
N LYS A 31 -11.11 3.19 7.38
CA LYS A 31 -10.90 3.46 8.82
C LYS A 31 -11.15 4.92 9.19
N ARG A 32 -10.81 5.86 8.29
CA ARG A 32 -11.07 7.29 8.45
C ARG A 32 -12.49 7.72 8.02
N ARG A 33 -13.35 6.76 7.65
CA ARG A 33 -14.71 6.98 7.11
C ARG A 33 -14.73 7.85 5.83
N LEU A 34 -13.63 7.83 5.07
CA LEU A 34 -13.48 8.54 3.80
C LEU A 34 -13.81 7.67 2.58
N SER A 35 -13.90 6.35 2.77
CA SER A 35 -14.29 5.39 1.74
C SER A 35 -15.46 4.52 2.23
N SER A 36 -16.39 4.21 1.34
CA SER A 36 -17.52 3.31 1.58
C SER A 36 -17.10 1.84 1.56
N SER A 37 -16.01 1.50 0.88
CA SER A 37 -15.47 0.14 0.82
C SER A 37 -14.03 0.09 1.33
N HIS A 38 -13.68 -1.02 1.97
CA HIS A 38 -12.31 -1.34 2.38
C HIS A 38 -11.61 -2.29 1.39
N LEU A 39 -12.34 -2.78 0.38
CA LEU A 39 -11.86 -3.71 -0.63
C LEU A 39 -10.89 -3.01 -1.60
N CYS A 40 -9.93 -3.78 -2.12
CA CYS A 40 -9.05 -3.33 -3.19
C CYS A 40 -9.86 -3.00 -4.45
N PRO A 41 -9.66 -1.82 -5.05
CA PRO A 41 -10.40 -1.42 -6.26
C PRO A 41 -9.99 -2.24 -7.50
N ILE A 42 -8.90 -3.00 -7.42
CA ILE A 42 -8.35 -3.76 -8.55
C ILE A 42 -8.85 -5.21 -8.51
N CYS A 43 -8.56 -5.94 -7.43
CA CYS A 43 -8.94 -7.35 -7.33
C CYS A 43 -10.35 -7.56 -6.75
N LEU A 44 -10.91 -6.57 -6.03
CA LEU A 44 -12.22 -6.62 -5.37
C LEU A 44 -12.43 -7.79 -4.38
N GLU A 45 -11.43 -8.63 -4.15
CA GLU A 45 -11.54 -9.85 -3.34
C GLU A 45 -11.12 -9.66 -1.89
N SER A 46 -10.20 -8.73 -1.62
CA SER A 46 -9.65 -8.56 -0.28
C SER A 46 -9.44 -7.09 0.10
N PRO A 47 -9.34 -6.78 1.41
CA PRO A 47 -9.12 -5.42 1.86
C PRO A 47 -7.80 -4.84 1.36
N GLU A 48 -7.82 -3.59 0.90
CA GLU A 48 -6.60 -2.93 0.41
C GLU A 48 -5.71 -2.44 1.55
N SER A 49 -4.90 -3.36 2.09
CA SER A 49 -3.74 -2.99 2.92
C SER A 49 -2.60 -2.50 2.04
N ILE A 50 -1.60 -1.84 2.63
CA ILE A 50 -0.39 -1.42 1.91
C ILE A 50 0.35 -2.63 1.33
N GLU A 51 0.42 -3.73 2.07
CA GLU A 51 1.02 -4.99 1.61
C GLU A 51 0.24 -5.57 0.44
N HIS A 52 -1.10 -5.52 0.50
CA HIS A 52 -1.95 -5.94 -0.60
C HIS A 52 -1.73 -5.09 -1.85
N MET A 53 -1.77 -3.77 -1.71
CA MET A 53 -1.55 -2.85 -2.82
C MET A 53 -0.17 -3.01 -3.49
N LEU A 54 0.87 -3.37 -2.72
CA LEU A 54 2.24 -3.42 -3.22
C LEU A 54 2.69 -4.81 -3.69
N VAL A 55 2.23 -5.89 -3.05
CA VAL A 55 2.82 -7.23 -3.26
C VAL A 55 1.79 -8.36 -3.29
N LEU A 56 0.74 -8.30 -2.46
CA LEU A 56 -0.19 -9.42 -2.29
C LEU A 56 -1.40 -9.37 -3.23
N CYS A 57 -1.60 -8.28 -3.97
CA CYS A 57 -2.70 -8.19 -4.93
C CYS A 57 -2.43 -9.15 -6.11
N PRO A 58 -3.41 -9.98 -6.52
CA PRO A 58 -3.27 -10.85 -7.69
C PRO A 58 -2.80 -10.10 -8.94
N TRP A 59 -3.26 -8.86 -9.10
CA TRP A 59 -2.81 -7.99 -10.19
C TRP A 59 -1.31 -7.67 -10.10
N THR A 60 -0.79 -7.36 -8.91
CA THR A 60 0.65 -7.14 -8.71
C THR A 60 1.47 -8.42 -8.88
N ALA A 61 0.90 -9.59 -8.58
CA ALA A 61 1.55 -10.87 -8.78
C ALA A 61 1.71 -11.23 -10.28
N TYR A 62 0.83 -10.72 -11.14
CA TYR A 62 0.91 -10.91 -12.59
C TYR A 62 2.01 -10.06 -13.25
N VAL A 63 2.40 -8.92 -12.66
CA VAL A 63 3.41 -8.00 -13.20
C VAL A 63 4.86 -8.46 -12.86
N ARG A 64 5.06 -9.77 -12.71
CA ARG A 64 6.38 -10.36 -12.47
C ARG A 64 7.12 -10.65 -13.77
#